data_AF-A0A2S7KKE0-F1
#
_entry.id   AF-A0A2S7KKE0-F1
#
_cell.length_a   1.000
_cell.length_b   1.000
_cell.length_c   1.000
_cell.angle_alpha   90.00
_cell.angle_beta   90.00
_cell.angle_gamma   90.00
#
_symmetry.space_group_name_H-M   'P 1'
#
loop_
_entity.id
_entity.type
_entity.pdbx_description
1 polymer ?
#
loop_
_entity_poly.entity_id
_entity_poly.type
_entity_poly.pdbx_seq_one_letter_code
_entity_poly.pdbx_strand_id
1 'polypeptide(L)'
;MCNGCGKNFSETTGKFWFALKKKDKINKYLYCLLSSYSIRKSAKETGISIQTSFDWRHKLLTSFSSVSVSEFEGIVESDDLFFPISEKGNRTLERKPKKRGEKASKAGISNEKVAVIATCNRSGNKDFEVVTTGRISKKDLNKVYQGKLDKATVLCSDSHRSYAAFAKSNTIIHKKFNASKGQKTVDKIYHVQNVNNMDMRLRKFMESFNGVATKYLQNYLNWFLVLEKIKNKTNKMATLASIALASNQVWIQFKEIAINNMLFRT
;
A
#
# COMPACT_ATOMS: atom_id res chain seq x y z
N MET A 1 -34.16 4.70 -12.84
CA MET A 1 -33.24 5.25 -13.86
C MET A 1 -32.91 6.69 -13.48
N CYS A 2 -31.66 7.14 -13.60
CA CYS A 2 -31.29 8.53 -13.30
C CYS A 2 -31.57 9.45 -14.51
N ASN A 3 -32.30 10.54 -14.30
CA ASN A 3 -32.71 11.46 -15.37
C ASN A 3 -31.54 12.27 -15.96
N GLY A 4 -30.46 12.48 -15.20
CA GLY A 4 -29.30 13.24 -15.68
C GLY A 4 -28.30 12.42 -16.52
N CYS A 5 -28.13 11.13 -16.22
CA CYS A 5 -27.13 10.29 -16.90
C CYS A 5 -27.68 9.03 -17.57
N GLY A 6 -28.99 8.79 -17.51
CA GLY A 6 -29.67 7.65 -18.14
C GLY A 6 -29.33 6.27 -17.54
N LYS A 7 -28.52 6.22 -16.48
CA LYS A 7 -28.04 4.95 -15.89
C LYS A 7 -28.97 4.45 -14.79
N ASN A 8 -29.00 3.13 -14.62
CA ASN A 8 -29.66 2.47 -13.49
C ASN A 8 -28.68 2.30 -12.34
N PHE A 9 -29.10 2.69 -11.14
CA PHE A 9 -28.34 2.55 -9.91
C PHE A 9 -29.04 1.55 -9.00
N SER A 10 -28.25 0.86 -8.20
CA SER A 10 -28.68 -0.07 -7.16
C SER A 10 -27.94 0.27 -5.88
N GLU A 11 -28.39 -0.24 -4.74
CA GLU A 11 -27.66 -0.13 -3.46
C GLU A 11 -26.23 -0.68 -3.51
N THR A 12 -25.94 -1.50 -4.52
CA THR A 12 -24.63 -2.11 -4.74
C THR A 12 -23.76 -1.33 -5.72
N THR A 13 -24.30 -0.33 -6.42
CA THR A 13 -23.57 0.41 -7.44
C THR A 13 -22.33 1.09 -6.85
N GLY A 14 -21.18 0.88 -7.49
CA GLY A 14 -19.92 1.46 -7.06
C GLY A 14 -19.21 0.72 -5.91
N LYS A 15 -19.91 -0.14 -5.16
CA LYS A 15 -19.31 -0.96 -4.09
C LYS A 15 -18.48 -2.12 -4.65
N PHE A 16 -17.62 -2.71 -3.81
CA PHE A 16 -16.79 -3.84 -4.23
C PHE A 16 -17.62 -5.04 -4.71
N TRP A 17 -18.81 -5.24 -4.14
CA TRP A 17 -19.71 -6.35 -4.48
C TRP A 17 -20.64 -6.09 -5.66
N PHE A 18 -20.45 -4.97 -6.36
CA PHE A 18 -21.18 -4.70 -7.59
C PHE A 18 -20.85 -5.75 -8.66
N ALA A 19 -21.90 -6.23 -9.35
CA ALA A 19 -21.80 -7.25 -10.39
C ALA A 19 -21.11 -8.57 -9.96
N LEU A 20 -21.13 -8.90 -8.66
CA LEU A 20 -20.69 -10.18 -8.13
C LEU A 20 -21.84 -11.20 -8.15
N LYS A 21 -21.64 -12.35 -8.82
CA LYS A 21 -22.64 -13.43 -8.93
C LYS A 21 -22.72 -14.33 -7.67
N LYS A 22 -21.59 -14.71 -7.09
CA LYS A 22 -21.51 -15.69 -5.98
C LYS A 22 -21.38 -14.99 -4.60
N LYS A 23 -22.32 -14.09 -4.28
CA LYS A 23 -22.24 -13.24 -3.08
C LYS A 23 -22.25 -14.05 -1.77
N ASP A 24 -22.91 -15.19 -1.76
CA ASP A 24 -22.93 -16.19 -0.69
C ASP A 24 -21.53 -16.60 -0.22
N LYS A 25 -20.53 -16.57 -1.12
CA LYS A 25 -19.15 -16.97 -0.81
C LYS A 25 -18.27 -15.83 -0.31
N ILE A 26 -18.77 -14.60 -0.25
CA ILE A 26 -17.97 -13.43 0.16
C ILE A 26 -17.41 -13.60 1.56
N ASN A 27 -18.21 -14.08 2.52
CA ASN A 27 -17.77 -14.30 3.90
C ASN A 27 -16.54 -15.24 3.96
N LYS A 28 -16.57 -16.34 3.22
CA LYS A 28 -15.43 -17.27 3.12
C LYS A 28 -14.21 -16.64 2.45
N TYR A 29 -14.43 -15.80 1.45
CA TYR A 29 -13.35 -15.08 0.78
C TYR A 29 -12.71 -14.01 1.69
N LEU A 30 -13.51 -13.32 2.50
CA LEU A 30 -13.00 -12.36 3.47
C LEU A 30 -12.17 -13.03 4.57
N TYR A 31 -12.55 -14.23 5.03
CA TYR A 31 -11.71 -15.04 5.91
C TYR A 31 -10.33 -15.31 5.27
N CYS A 32 -10.29 -15.62 3.97
CA CYS A 32 -9.04 -15.79 3.24
C CYS A 32 -8.18 -14.51 3.21
N LEU A 33 -8.80 -13.32 3.17
CA LEU A 33 -8.09 -12.04 3.30
C LEU A 33 -7.55 -11.82 4.72
N LEU A 34 -8.33 -12.12 5.76
CA LEU A 34 -7.82 -12.06 7.14
C LEU A 34 -6.62 -12.98 7.35
N SER A 35 -6.64 -14.12 6.67
CA SER A 35 -5.60 -15.14 6.76
C SER A 35 -4.42 -14.91 5.80
N SER A 36 -4.42 -13.80 5.06
CA SER A 36 -3.36 -13.44 4.10
C SER A 36 -3.09 -14.51 3.02
N TYR A 37 -4.11 -15.27 2.64
CA TYR A 37 -3.94 -16.35 1.66
C TYR A 37 -3.63 -15.83 0.26
N SER A 38 -2.88 -16.62 -0.51
CA SER A 38 -2.63 -16.36 -1.93
C SER A 38 -3.91 -16.52 -2.76
N ILE A 39 -3.97 -15.91 -3.94
CA ILE A 39 -5.15 -15.98 -4.84
C ILE A 39 -5.55 -17.42 -5.14
N ARG A 40 -4.57 -18.31 -5.38
CA ARG A 40 -4.82 -19.73 -5.65
C ARG A 40 -5.38 -20.45 -4.43
N LYS A 41 -4.81 -20.20 -3.24
CA LYS A 41 -5.33 -20.77 -2.00
C LYS A 41 -6.74 -20.26 -1.72
N SER A 42 -6.99 -18.96 -1.83
CA SER A 42 -8.34 -18.38 -1.68
C SER A 42 -9.34 -18.95 -2.68
N ALA A 43 -8.94 -19.22 -3.92
CA ALA A 43 -9.78 -19.86 -4.93
C ALA A 43 -10.19 -21.28 -4.51
N LYS A 44 -9.21 -22.08 -4.08
CA LYS A 44 -9.42 -23.44 -3.55
C LYS A 44 -10.35 -23.42 -2.34
N GLU A 45 -10.00 -22.64 -1.31
CA GLU A 45 -10.79 -22.54 -0.07
C GLU A 45 -12.23 -22.10 -0.37
N THR A 46 -12.42 -21.11 -1.24
CA THR A 46 -13.75 -20.56 -1.53
C THR A 46 -14.55 -21.42 -2.53
N GLY A 47 -13.91 -22.35 -3.24
CA GLY A 47 -14.55 -23.13 -4.31
C GLY A 47 -14.97 -22.24 -5.49
N ILE A 48 -14.07 -21.39 -5.97
CA ILE A 48 -14.25 -20.50 -7.12
C ILE A 48 -13.07 -20.62 -8.08
N SER A 49 -13.23 -20.18 -9.33
CA SER A 49 -12.11 -20.17 -10.28
C SER A 49 -11.01 -19.19 -9.84
N ILE A 50 -9.77 -19.45 -10.27
CA ILE A 50 -8.63 -18.57 -9.99
C ILE A 50 -8.89 -17.15 -10.51
N GLN A 51 -9.49 -17.02 -11.70
CA GLN A 51 -9.87 -15.72 -12.26
C GLN A 51 -10.87 -14.98 -11.36
N THR A 52 -11.92 -15.67 -10.90
CA THR A 52 -12.90 -15.08 -9.98
C THR A 52 -12.21 -14.62 -8.69
N SER A 53 -11.32 -15.43 -8.12
CA SER A 53 -10.53 -15.07 -6.94
C SER A 53 -9.63 -13.86 -7.20
N PHE A 54 -9.01 -13.77 -8.38
CA PHE A 54 -8.20 -12.61 -8.77
C PHE A 54 -9.04 -11.33 -8.80
N ASP A 55 -10.20 -11.36 -9.49
CA ASP A 55 -11.08 -10.19 -9.61
C ASP A 55 -11.62 -9.76 -8.24
N TRP A 56 -12.02 -10.73 -7.41
CA TRP A 56 -12.53 -10.44 -6.06
C TRP A 56 -11.45 -9.85 -5.17
N ARG A 57 -10.22 -10.40 -5.21
CA ARG A 57 -9.07 -9.86 -4.51
C ARG A 57 -8.91 -8.39 -4.84
N HIS A 58 -8.74 -8.07 -6.11
CA HIS A 58 -8.37 -6.71 -6.51
C HIS A 58 -9.52 -5.71 -6.32
N LYS A 59 -10.78 -6.11 -6.46
CA LYS A 59 -11.92 -5.29 -6.04
C LYS A 59 -11.90 -4.99 -4.55
N LEU A 60 -11.75 -6.02 -3.71
CA LEU A 60 -11.69 -5.86 -2.25
C LEU A 60 -10.50 -5.00 -1.84
N LEU A 61 -9.30 -5.24 -2.36
CA LEU A 61 -8.15 -4.44 -1.98
C LEU A 61 -8.26 -2.96 -2.41
N THR A 62 -8.98 -2.69 -3.51
CA THR A 62 -9.26 -1.30 -3.94
C THR A 62 -10.13 -0.56 -2.90
N SER A 63 -11.00 -1.27 -2.18
CA SER A 63 -11.83 -0.67 -1.12
C SER A 63 -11.04 -0.26 0.13
N PHE A 64 -9.77 -0.65 0.25
CA PHE A 64 -8.94 -0.33 1.41
C PHE A 64 -8.18 0.99 1.30
N SER A 65 -8.38 1.77 0.23
CA SER A 65 -7.74 3.08 0.06
C SER A 65 -8.00 4.06 1.22
N SER A 66 -9.16 3.95 1.88
CA SER A 66 -9.53 4.79 3.03
C SER A 66 -8.75 4.50 4.32
N VAL A 67 -7.83 3.52 4.31
CA VAL A 67 -6.95 3.25 5.46
C VAL A 67 -5.80 4.24 5.56
N SER A 68 -5.47 4.94 4.47
CA SER A 68 -4.40 5.93 4.45
C SER A 68 -4.67 7.05 5.44
N VAL A 69 -3.60 7.52 6.06
CA VAL A 69 -3.64 8.51 7.13
C VAL A 69 -3.66 9.90 6.52
N SER A 70 -4.64 10.71 6.91
CA SER A 70 -4.74 12.10 6.44
C SER A 70 -3.70 13.01 7.09
N GLU A 71 -3.29 12.72 8.33
CA GLU A 71 -2.40 13.57 9.11
C GLU A 71 -1.64 12.78 10.19
N PHE A 72 -0.37 13.11 10.37
CA PHE A 72 0.47 12.62 11.46
C PHE A 72 0.80 13.76 12.43
N GLU A 73 0.82 13.42 13.71
CA GLU A 73 1.12 14.35 14.80
C GLU A 73 2.36 13.93 15.59
N GLY A 74 2.99 14.93 16.22
CA GLY A 74 4.09 14.73 17.16
C GLY A 74 5.36 14.19 16.49
N ILE A 75 5.92 13.11 17.06
CA ILE A 75 7.12 12.46 16.54
C ILE A 75 6.72 11.47 15.44
N VAL A 76 7.15 11.76 14.22
CA VAL A 76 6.93 10.96 13.02
C VAL A 76 8.21 10.25 12.63
N GLU A 77 8.12 8.97 12.34
CA GLU A 77 9.19 8.14 11.80
C GLU A 77 8.89 7.82 10.34
N SER A 78 9.88 7.97 9.48
CA SER A 78 9.77 7.61 8.07
C SER A 78 11.01 6.88 7.57
N ASP A 79 10.77 5.89 6.72
CA ASP A 79 11.78 5.12 6.01
C ASP A 79 11.34 4.89 4.56
N ASP A 80 12.29 4.57 3.69
CA ASP A 80 12.03 4.21 2.30
C ASP A 80 12.36 2.75 2.00
N LEU A 81 11.41 2.09 1.36
CA LEU A 81 11.50 0.69 1.01
C LEU A 81 11.28 0.49 -0.50
N PHE A 82 11.95 -0.52 -1.03
CA PHE A 82 11.98 -0.78 -2.46
C PHE A 82 11.45 -2.17 -2.79
N PHE A 83 10.58 -2.23 -3.79
CA PHE A 83 10.11 -3.47 -4.40
C PHE A 83 10.57 -3.56 -5.86
N PRO A 84 10.88 -4.75 -6.40
CA PRO A 84 11.13 -4.90 -7.82
C PRO A 84 9.91 -4.48 -8.65
N ILE A 85 10.13 -3.74 -9.74
CA ILE A 85 9.08 -3.45 -10.71
C ILE A 85 8.61 -4.76 -11.34
N SER A 86 7.30 -4.93 -11.43
CA SER A 86 6.64 -6.13 -11.92
C SER A 86 5.45 -5.75 -12.78
N GLU A 87 5.49 -6.14 -14.03
CA GLU A 87 4.41 -5.95 -15.01
C GLU A 87 3.63 -7.25 -15.23
N LYS A 88 3.49 -8.04 -14.16
CA LYS A 88 2.80 -9.33 -14.21
C LYS A 88 1.39 -9.16 -14.78
N GLY A 89 1.08 -9.92 -15.82
CA GLY A 89 -0.19 -9.85 -16.54
C GLY A 89 -0.24 -8.81 -17.67
N ASN A 90 0.82 -8.03 -17.88
CA ASN A 90 0.97 -7.20 -19.07
C ASN A 90 1.30 -8.10 -20.28
N ARG A 91 0.56 -7.92 -21.39
CA ARG A 91 0.75 -8.67 -22.65
C ARG A 91 1.58 -7.89 -23.68
N THR A 92 1.87 -6.62 -23.42
CA THR A 92 2.59 -5.69 -24.28
C THR A 92 3.77 -5.09 -23.50
N LEU A 93 4.80 -5.91 -23.27
CA LEU A 93 6.01 -5.48 -22.55
C LEU A 93 6.99 -4.81 -23.52
N GLU A 94 7.53 -3.64 -23.15
CA GLU A 94 8.58 -2.95 -23.90
C GLU A 94 9.98 -3.57 -23.69
N ARG A 95 10.10 -4.44 -22.68
CA ARG A 95 11.34 -5.16 -22.33
C ARG A 95 11.12 -6.67 -22.38
N LYS A 96 12.22 -7.43 -22.35
CA LYS A 96 12.15 -8.88 -22.24
C LYS A 96 11.39 -9.32 -20.97
N PRO A 97 10.53 -10.36 -21.05
CA PRO A 97 9.89 -10.94 -19.89
C PRO A 97 10.93 -11.43 -18.87
N LYS A 98 10.68 -11.14 -17.58
CA LYS A 98 11.50 -11.67 -16.48
C LYS A 98 11.05 -13.08 -16.13
N LYS A 99 12.00 -13.96 -15.80
CA LYS A 99 11.74 -15.26 -15.20
C LYS A 99 11.31 -15.11 -13.75
N ARG A 100 10.57 -16.10 -13.23
CA ARG A 100 10.16 -16.10 -11.81
C ARG A 100 11.39 -16.14 -10.91
N GLY A 101 11.46 -15.23 -9.93
CA GLY A 101 12.59 -15.13 -9.00
C GLY A 101 13.82 -14.44 -9.58
N GLU A 102 13.76 -13.93 -10.81
CA GLU A 102 14.83 -13.14 -11.41
C GLU A 102 15.04 -11.86 -10.60
N LYS A 103 16.28 -11.66 -10.15
CA LYS A 103 16.69 -10.48 -9.38
C LYS A 103 16.80 -9.26 -10.31
N ALA A 104 16.80 -8.07 -9.72
CA ALA A 104 17.14 -6.86 -10.45
C ALA A 104 18.55 -6.98 -11.04
N SER A 105 18.75 -6.45 -12.25
CA SER A 105 20.04 -6.51 -12.94
C SER A 105 21.09 -5.60 -12.28
N LYS A 106 20.63 -4.51 -11.65
CA LYS A 106 21.46 -3.52 -10.98
C LYS A 106 21.41 -3.67 -9.46
N ALA A 107 22.57 -3.64 -8.83
CA ALA A 107 22.69 -3.52 -7.38
C ALA A 107 22.27 -2.11 -6.90
N GLY A 108 21.84 -1.99 -5.64
CA GLY A 108 21.43 -0.70 -5.06
C GLY A 108 20.05 -0.20 -5.52
N ILE A 109 19.80 1.10 -5.32
CA ILE A 109 18.58 1.79 -5.75
C ILE A 109 18.71 2.07 -7.25
N SER A 110 17.78 1.54 -8.04
CA SER A 110 17.79 1.68 -9.50
C SER A 110 16.36 1.85 -10.02
N ASN A 111 16.23 2.28 -11.27
CA ASN A 111 14.93 2.44 -11.94
C ASN A 111 14.23 1.10 -12.23
N GLU A 112 14.79 -0.03 -11.77
CA GLU A 112 14.12 -1.33 -11.78
C GLU A 112 13.32 -1.61 -10.50
N LYS A 113 13.34 -0.66 -9.55
CA LYS A 113 12.64 -0.76 -8.28
C LYS A 113 11.66 0.40 -8.15
N VAL A 114 10.48 0.09 -7.61
CA VAL A 114 9.51 1.06 -7.17
C VAL A 114 9.81 1.41 -5.71
N ALA A 115 9.88 2.71 -5.43
CA ALA A 115 10.06 3.27 -4.11
C ALA A 115 8.72 3.44 -3.41
N VAL A 116 8.68 3.04 -2.15
CA VAL A 116 7.54 3.18 -1.25
C VAL A 116 8.04 3.90 0.00
N ILE A 117 7.30 4.91 0.43
CA ILE A 117 7.55 5.59 1.72
C ILE A 117 6.73 4.88 2.78
N ALA A 118 7.38 4.46 3.86
CA ALA A 118 6.74 4.07 5.11
C ALA A 118 6.73 5.25 6.06
N THR A 119 5.60 5.46 6.71
CA THR A 119 5.46 6.51 7.74
C THR A 119 4.69 5.96 8.92
N CYS A 120 5.15 6.26 10.13
CA CYS A 120 4.35 6.04 11.33
C CYS A 120 4.60 7.11 12.38
N ASN A 121 3.68 7.29 13.32
CA ASN A 121 3.90 8.16 14.47
C ASN A 121 3.68 7.42 15.80
N ARG A 122 3.96 8.12 16.90
CA ARG A 122 3.84 7.57 18.27
C ARG A 122 2.41 7.30 18.70
N SER A 123 1.43 7.99 18.11
CA SER A 123 0.00 7.71 18.29
C SER A 123 -0.45 6.40 17.63
N GLY A 124 0.44 5.73 16.88
CA GLY A 124 0.18 4.43 16.26
C GLY A 124 -0.38 4.50 14.83
N ASN A 125 -0.49 5.71 14.26
CA ASN A 125 -0.84 5.88 12.85
C ASN A 125 0.27 5.35 11.96
N LYS A 126 -0.11 4.73 10.85
CA LYS A 126 0.79 4.06 9.91
C LYS A 126 0.28 4.26 8.49
N ASP A 127 1.19 4.55 7.57
CA ASP A 127 0.87 4.68 6.16
C ASP A 127 2.01 4.16 5.29
N PHE A 128 1.65 3.75 4.08
CA PHE A 128 2.58 3.34 3.04
C PHE A 128 2.14 3.97 1.73
N GLU A 129 3.04 4.65 1.02
CA GLU A 129 2.72 5.29 -0.25
C GLU A 129 3.70 4.87 -1.34
N VAL A 130 3.18 4.35 -2.45
CA VAL A 130 3.94 4.09 -3.69
C VAL A 130 4.22 5.42 -4.38
N VAL A 131 5.49 5.73 -4.59
CA VAL A 131 5.89 7.10 -4.93
C VAL A 131 6.40 7.21 -6.36
N THR A 132 7.53 6.57 -6.65
CA THR A 132 8.27 6.71 -7.90
C THR A 132 9.09 5.46 -8.19
N THR A 133 9.82 5.44 -9.30
CA THR A 133 10.84 4.44 -9.57
C THR A 133 12.22 5.00 -9.27
N GLY A 134 13.14 4.15 -8.79
CA GLY A 134 14.46 4.62 -8.39
C GLY A 134 14.42 5.46 -7.12
N ARG A 135 15.22 6.52 -7.07
CA ARG A 135 15.56 7.23 -5.84
C ARG A 135 14.53 8.32 -5.51
N ILE A 136 14.12 8.40 -4.24
CA ILE A 136 13.15 9.40 -3.77
C ILE A 136 13.78 10.79 -3.74
N SER A 137 13.14 11.75 -4.41
CA SER A 137 13.53 13.15 -4.42
C SER A 137 12.81 13.96 -3.33
N LYS A 138 13.25 15.20 -3.10
CA LYS A 138 12.51 16.15 -2.24
C LYS A 138 11.10 16.45 -2.79
N LYS A 139 10.95 16.54 -4.12
CA LYS A 139 9.65 16.81 -4.76
C LYS A 139 8.66 15.70 -4.47
N ASP A 140 9.14 14.47 -4.48
CA ASP A 140 8.35 13.29 -4.13
C ASP A 140 7.87 13.35 -2.67
N LEU A 141 8.78 13.66 -1.73
CA LEU A 141 8.43 13.87 -0.32
C LEU A 141 7.40 14.99 -0.12
N ASN A 142 7.57 16.11 -0.82
CA ASN A 142 6.61 17.21 -0.79
C ASN A 142 5.21 16.77 -1.25
N LYS A 143 5.13 15.92 -2.27
CA LYS A 143 3.86 15.39 -2.77
C LYS A 143 3.21 14.43 -1.76
N VAL A 144 3.98 13.48 -1.24
CA VAL A 144 3.49 12.48 -0.27
C VAL A 144 3.04 13.13 1.02
N TYR A 145 3.81 14.09 1.54
CA TYR A 145 3.56 14.71 2.83
C TYR A 145 2.77 16.01 2.79
N GLN A 146 2.25 16.40 1.63
CA GLN A 146 1.44 17.61 1.49
C GLN A 146 0.25 17.57 2.46
N GLY A 147 0.24 18.47 3.45
CA GLY A 147 -0.77 18.55 4.51
C GLY A 147 -0.75 17.39 5.52
N LYS A 148 0.05 16.33 5.31
CA LYS A 148 0.09 15.17 6.21
C LYS A 148 0.95 15.41 7.46
N LEU A 149 1.88 16.38 7.43
CA LEU A 149 2.84 16.60 8.52
C LEU A 149 2.66 17.94 9.23
N ASP A 150 1.52 18.62 9.05
CA ASP A 150 1.28 19.95 9.60
C ASP A 150 1.29 19.96 11.14
N LYS A 151 0.90 18.83 11.77
CA LYS A 151 0.98 18.60 13.23
C LYS A 151 2.23 17.85 13.67
N ALA A 152 3.15 17.54 12.77
CA ALA A 152 4.40 16.85 13.11
C ALA A 152 5.40 17.84 13.69
N THR A 153 5.88 17.58 14.90
CA THR A 153 6.91 18.40 15.55
C THR A 153 8.32 17.93 15.22
N VAL A 154 8.49 16.62 15.03
CA VAL A 154 9.78 15.99 14.74
C VAL A 154 9.61 14.94 13.65
N LEU A 155 10.50 14.98 12.66
CA LEU A 155 10.66 13.91 11.67
C LEU A 155 11.95 13.13 11.99
N CYS A 156 11.81 11.83 12.16
CA CYS A 156 12.89 10.87 12.32
C CYS A 156 13.02 10.07 11.03
N SER A 157 14.16 10.16 10.34
CA SER A 157 14.42 9.35 9.15
C SER A 157 15.90 9.03 9.01
N ASP A 158 16.24 8.27 7.97
CA ASP A 158 17.62 8.08 7.59
C ASP A 158 18.33 9.41 7.24
N SER A 159 19.64 9.33 7.03
CA SER A 159 20.48 10.51 6.73
C SER A 159 20.41 10.94 5.25
N HIS A 160 19.41 10.49 4.48
CA HIS A 160 19.33 10.82 3.06
C HIS A 160 19.06 12.30 2.82
N ARG A 161 19.68 12.86 1.76
CA ARG A 161 19.64 14.30 1.47
C ARG A 161 18.23 14.83 1.19
N SER A 162 17.35 13.99 0.63
CA SER A 162 15.96 14.38 0.32
C SER A 162 15.17 14.71 1.59
N TYR A 163 15.25 13.87 2.63
CA TYR A 163 14.59 14.12 3.92
C TYR A 163 15.12 15.37 4.60
N ALA A 164 16.45 15.57 4.60
CA ALA A 164 17.04 16.78 5.16
C ALA A 164 16.55 18.06 4.46
N ALA A 165 16.50 18.04 3.13
CA ALA A 165 16.06 19.18 2.35
C ALA A 165 14.53 19.42 2.44
N PHE A 166 13.75 18.36 2.63
CA PHE A 166 12.31 18.41 2.89
C PHE A 166 12.01 19.02 4.27
N ALA A 167 12.63 18.51 5.33
CA ALA A 167 12.38 18.97 6.68
C ALA A 167 12.77 20.44 6.86
N LYS A 168 13.90 20.86 6.26
CA LYS A 168 14.33 22.27 6.26
C LYS A 168 13.32 23.20 5.61
N SER A 169 12.67 22.81 4.49
CA SER A 169 11.69 23.68 3.83
C SER A 169 10.32 23.72 4.49
N ASN A 170 10.00 22.71 5.30
CA ASN A 170 8.73 22.65 6.03
C ASN A 170 8.91 23.03 7.51
N THR A 171 10.09 23.52 7.90
CA THR A 171 10.42 23.95 9.27
C THR A 171 10.17 22.85 10.33
N ILE A 172 10.34 21.59 9.94
CA ILE A 172 10.19 20.42 10.84
C ILE A 172 11.55 20.07 11.43
N ILE A 173 11.62 19.80 12.74
CA ILE A 173 12.84 19.34 13.39
C ILE A 173 13.22 17.96 12.82
N HIS A 174 14.40 17.85 12.20
CA HIS A 174 14.86 16.59 11.61
C HIS A 174 15.88 15.89 12.50
N LYS A 175 15.52 14.69 12.97
CA LYS A 175 16.44 13.77 13.66
C LYS A 175 16.88 12.69 12.69
N LYS A 176 18.15 12.77 12.29
CA LYS A 176 18.76 11.86 11.31
C LYS A 176 19.34 10.65 12.00
N PHE A 177 19.14 9.48 11.40
CA PHE A 177 19.73 8.23 11.84
C PHE A 177 20.70 7.73 10.79
N ASN A 178 21.90 7.37 11.21
CA ASN A 178 22.88 6.74 10.34
C ASN A 178 23.04 5.26 10.73
N ALA A 179 22.41 4.39 9.94
CA ALA A 179 22.48 2.94 10.12
C ALA A 179 23.93 2.42 10.07
N SER A 180 24.80 3.02 9.25
CA SER A 180 26.20 2.58 9.12
C SER A 180 27.04 2.88 10.36
N LYS A 181 26.59 3.82 11.21
CA LYS A 181 27.22 4.14 12.50
C LYS A 181 26.58 3.41 13.68
N GLY A 182 25.65 2.48 13.42
CA GLY A 182 24.96 1.72 14.47
C GLY A 182 24.09 2.58 15.40
N GLN A 183 23.72 3.80 15.00
CA GLN A 183 22.92 4.69 15.83
C GLN A 183 21.48 4.17 15.95
N LYS A 184 21.12 3.70 17.14
CA LYS A 184 19.77 3.16 17.43
C LYS A 184 18.81 4.19 18.03
N THR A 185 19.34 5.18 18.72
CA THR A 185 18.59 6.26 19.40
C THR A 185 19.40 7.57 19.37
N VAL A 186 18.70 8.69 19.28
CA VAL A 186 19.24 10.05 19.41
C VAL A 186 18.48 10.75 20.52
N ASP A 187 19.18 11.49 21.39
CA ASP A 187 18.61 12.17 22.57
C ASP A 187 17.74 11.26 23.45
N LYS A 188 18.07 9.96 23.50
CA LYS A 188 17.38 8.87 24.22
C LYS A 188 15.95 8.55 23.76
N ILE A 189 15.21 9.50 23.20
CA ILE A 189 13.79 9.37 22.86
C ILE A 189 13.50 9.21 21.35
N TYR A 190 14.40 9.69 20.49
CA TYR A 190 14.20 9.63 19.03
C TYR A 190 14.79 8.36 18.45
N HIS A 191 14.02 7.68 17.61
CA HIS A 191 14.46 6.48 16.87
C HIS A 191 13.59 6.23 15.65
N VAL A 192 14.05 5.35 14.76
CA VAL A 192 13.32 4.84 13.57
C VAL A 192 12.85 3.38 13.73
N GLN A 193 12.89 2.84 14.94
CA GLN A 193 12.60 1.43 15.18
C GLN A 193 11.15 1.03 14.89
N ASN A 194 10.17 1.93 15.03
CA ASN A 194 8.77 1.58 14.77
C ASN A 194 8.53 1.39 13.28
N VAL A 195 9.07 2.28 12.45
CA VAL A 195 8.98 2.17 10.99
C VAL A 195 9.78 0.95 10.49
N ASN A 196 10.99 0.72 10.99
CA ASN A 196 11.78 -0.47 10.63
C ASN A 196 11.06 -1.78 10.97
N ASN A 197 10.42 -1.85 12.15
CA ASN A 197 9.64 -3.01 12.55
C ASN A 197 8.40 -3.19 11.67
N MET A 198 7.75 -2.09 11.28
CA MET A 198 6.61 -2.10 10.36
C MET A 198 7.01 -2.64 8.98
N ASP A 199 8.14 -2.18 8.46
CA ASP A 199 8.70 -2.59 7.17
C ASP A 199 9.06 -4.07 7.14
N MET A 200 9.70 -4.56 8.21
CA MET A 200 10.00 -6.00 8.35
C MET A 200 8.72 -6.85 8.28
N ARG A 201 7.66 -6.44 8.99
CA ARG A 201 6.37 -7.15 8.96
C ARG A 201 5.72 -7.08 7.59
N LEU A 202 5.80 -5.94 6.90
CA LEU A 202 5.28 -5.78 5.54
C LEU A 202 6.02 -6.72 4.57
N ARG A 203 7.35 -6.79 4.62
CA ARG A 203 8.15 -7.68 3.76
C ARG A 203 7.73 -9.14 3.95
N LYS A 204 7.63 -9.60 5.20
CA LYS A 204 7.17 -10.96 5.54
C LYS A 204 5.76 -11.25 5.01
N PHE A 205 4.85 -10.28 5.09
CA PHE A 205 3.51 -10.39 4.51
C PHE A 205 3.58 -10.54 2.98
N MET A 206 4.38 -9.72 2.30
CA MET A 206 4.49 -9.69 0.84
C MET A 206 5.15 -10.95 0.24
N GLU A 207 6.02 -11.64 0.98
CA GLU A 207 6.67 -12.89 0.55
C GLU A 207 5.66 -13.96 0.10
N SER A 208 4.51 -14.04 0.80
CA SER A 208 3.46 -15.03 0.51
C SER A 208 2.87 -14.92 -0.91
N PHE A 209 2.99 -13.75 -1.55
CA PHE A 209 2.41 -13.49 -2.87
C PHE A 209 3.36 -13.73 -4.03
N ASN A 210 4.65 -14.00 -3.76
CA ASN A 210 5.68 -14.22 -4.78
C ASN A 210 5.75 -13.07 -5.82
N GLY A 211 5.62 -11.83 -5.33
CA GLY A 211 5.56 -10.63 -6.17
C GLY A 211 4.16 -10.34 -6.73
N VAL A 212 3.78 -9.07 -6.64
CA VAL A 212 2.53 -8.51 -7.20
C VAL A 212 2.88 -7.60 -8.36
N ALA A 213 1.95 -7.38 -9.30
CA ALA A 213 2.15 -6.36 -10.32
C ALA A 213 2.20 -4.98 -9.66
N THR A 214 3.11 -4.11 -10.09
CA THR A 214 3.33 -2.79 -9.49
C THR A 214 2.06 -1.94 -9.50
N LYS A 215 1.21 -2.07 -10.53
CA LYS A 215 -0.09 -1.38 -10.60
C LYS A 215 -1.08 -1.75 -9.48
N TYR A 216 -0.86 -2.86 -8.79
CA TYR A 216 -1.66 -3.27 -7.63
C TYR A 216 -0.93 -3.09 -6.31
N LEU A 217 0.34 -2.64 -6.31
CA LEU A 217 1.18 -2.62 -5.12
C LEU A 217 0.52 -1.80 -3.99
N GLN A 218 0.06 -0.58 -4.29
CA GLN A 218 -0.59 0.28 -3.29
C GLN A 218 -1.77 -0.43 -2.60
N ASN A 219 -2.59 -1.17 -3.36
CA ASN A 219 -3.72 -1.89 -2.79
C ASN A 219 -3.30 -3.03 -1.85
N TYR A 220 -2.15 -3.66 -2.08
CA TYR A 220 -1.57 -4.64 -1.15
C TYR A 220 -0.97 -3.99 0.10
N LEU A 221 -0.36 -2.81 -0.04
CA LEU A 221 0.13 -2.03 1.10
C LEU A 221 -1.04 -1.61 2.01
N ASN A 222 -2.12 -1.12 1.41
CA ASN A 222 -3.36 -0.76 2.12
C ASN A 222 -3.97 -1.98 2.81
N TRP A 223 -3.97 -3.14 2.16
CA TRP A 223 -4.43 -4.38 2.79
C TRP A 223 -3.62 -4.74 4.04
N PHE A 224 -2.29 -4.62 3.98
CA PHE A 224 -1.44 -4.81 5.16
C PHE A 224 -1.78 -3.82 6.29
N LEU A 225 -1.98 -2.53 5.97
CA LEU A 225 -2.40 -1.52 6.95
C LEU A 225 -3.74 -1.85 7.60
N VAL A 226 -4.71 -2.34 6.81
CA VAL A 226 -6.01 -2.81 7.35
C VAL A 226 -5.79 -3.95 8.34
N LEU A 227 -4.96 -4.94 8.01
CA LEU A 227 -4.63 -6.04 8.93
C LEU A 227 -3.96 -5.53 10.21
N GLU A 228 -3.01 -4.60 10.10
CA GLU A 228 -2.36 -3.96 11.26
C GLU A 228 -3.36 -3.17 12.13
N LYS A 229 -4.34 -2.50 11.54
CA LYS A 229 -5.37 -1.71 12.24
C LYS A 229 -6.37 -2.59 13.00
N ILE A 230 -6.68 -3.77 12.49
CA ILE A 230 -7.69 -4.66 13.08
C ILE A 230 -7.10 -5.79 13.94
N LYS A 231 -5.77 -5.95 14.00
CA LYS A 231 -5.13 -7.11 14.65
C LYS A 231 -5.50 -7.33 16.12
N ASN A 232 -5.80 -6.26 16.85
CA ASN A 232 -6.18 -6.29 18.27
C ASN A 232 -7.69 -6.18 18.50
N LYS A 233 -8.51 -6.15 17.44
CA LYS A 233 -9.98 -6.11 17.56
C LYS A 233 -10.53 -7.52 17.72
N THR A 234 -11.55 -7.68 18.56
CA THR A 234 -12.30 -8.94 18.73
C THR A 234 -13.10 -9.27 17.45
N ASN A 235 -13.76 -8.26 16.87
CA ASN A 235 -14.63 -8.43 15.70
C ASN A 235 -13.90 -8.11 14.39
N LYS A 236 -12.78 -8.82 14.12
CA LYS A 236 -11.94 -8.58 12.91
C LYS A 236 -12.74 -8.69 11.62
N MET A 237 -13.60 -9.69 11.53
CA MET A 237 -14.39 -9.95 10.33
C MET A 237 -15.38 -8.80 10.07
N ALA A 238 -16.22 -8.47 11.05
CA ALA A 238 -17.14 -7.34 10.93
C ALA A 238 -16.39 -6.03 10.57
N THR A 239 -15.26 -5.76 11.22
CA THR A 239 -14.48 -4.54 10.94
C THR A 239 -13.94 -4.52 9.50
N LEU A 240 -13.37 -5.61 9.02
CA LEU A 240 -12.87 -5.72 7.64
C LEU A 240 -14.01 -5.53 6.63
N ALA A 241 -15.18 -6.14 6.88
CA ALA A 241 -16.35 -5.97 6.03
C ALA A 241 -16.83 -4.52 6.00
N SER A 242 -16.90 -3.85 7.15
CA SER A 242 -17.27 -2.43 7.22
C SER A 242 -16.30 -1.53 6.45
N ILE A 243 -15.00 -1.77 6.57
CA ILE A 243 -13.99 -1.03 5.78
C ILE A 243 -14.23 -1.28 4.27
N ALA A 244 -14.43 -2.53 3.87
CA ALA A 244 -14.63 -2.87 2.47
C ALA A 244 -15.89 -2.23 1.85
N LEU A 245 -16.89 -1.94 2.69
CA LEU A 245 -18.19 -1.39 2.29
C LEU A 245 -18.30 0.12 2.39
N ALA A 246 -17.32 0.78 2.99
CA ALA A 246 -17.35 2.23 3.21
C ALA A 246 -17.34 3.04 1.91
N SER A 247 -16.69 2.53 0.85
CA SER A 247 -16.55 3.25 -0.42
C SER A 247 -17.59 2.82 -1.47
N ASN A 248 -18.22 3.82 -2.08
CA ASN A 248 -19.12 3.68 -3.23
C ASN A 248 -18.41 3.95 -4.57
N GLN A 249 -17.08 3.99 -4.60
CA GLN A 249 -16.29 4.26 -5.82
C GLN A 249 -15.39 3.07 -6.24
N VAL A 250 -15.38 2.01 -5.44
CA VAL A 250 -14.50 0.84 -5.60
C VAL A 250 -14.58 0.22 -7.00
N TRP A 251 -15.79 0.01 -7.52
CA TRP A 251 -15.94 -0.63 -8.84
C TRP A 251 -15.35 0.22 -9.97
N ILE A 252 -15.48 1.55 -9.88
CA ILE A 252 -14.97 2.48 -10.87
C ILE A 252 -13.44 2.51 -10.80
N GLN A 253 -12.90 2.71 -9.60
CA GLN A 253 -11.45 2.70 -9.35
C GLN A 253 -10.79 1.36 -9.75
N PHE A 254 -11.45 0.23 -9.48
CA PHE A 254 -10.95 -1.08 -9.90
C PHE A 254 -10.83 -1.19 -11.43
N LYS A 255 -11.82 -0.69 -12.17
CA LYS A 255 -11.75 -0.65 -13.64
C LYS A 255 -10.65 0.27 -14.13
N GLU A 256 -10.47 1.42 -13.49
CA GLU A 256 -9.40 2.35 -13.84
C GLU A 256 -8.02 1.72 -13.66
N ILE A 257 -7.76 0.94 -12.60
CA ILE A 257 -6.48 0.24 -12.44
C ILE A 257 -6.28 -0.83 -13.53
N ALA A 258 -7.36 -1.47 -13.98
CA ALA A 258 -7.29 -2.46 -15.05
C ALA A 258 -6.96 -1.82 -16.41
N ILE A 259 -7.47 -0.61 -16.67
CA ILE A 259 -7.31 0.15 -17.92
C ILE A 259 -6.00 0.95 -17.92
N ASN A 260 -5.76 1.70 -16.85
CA ASN A 260 -4.58 2.51 -16.64
C ASN A 260 -3.49 1.63 -16.04
N ASN A 261 -2.76 0.90 -16.89
CA ASN A 261 -1.44 0.39 -16.51
C ASN A 261 -0.61 1.60 -16.08
N MET A 262 -0.43 1.82 -14.76
CA MET A 262 0.23 3.00 -14.20
C MET A 262 1.50 3.33 -14.99
N LEU A 263 1.40 4.40 -15.77
CA LEU A 263 2.49 5.09 -16.43
C LEU A 263 3.28 5.81 -15.32
N PHE A 264 4.24 5.11 -14.70
CA PHE A 264 5.39 5.81 -14.14
C PHE A 264 6.21 6.30 -15.35
N ARG A 265 5.73 7.35 -16.02
CA ARG A 265 6.48 8.02 -17.09
C ARG A 265 7.74 8.56 -16.44
N THR A 266 8.86 8.05 -16.95
CA THR A 266 10.24 8.50 -16.74
C THR A 266 10.36 10.00 -16.82
#